data_AF-A0A660XTP9-F1
#
_entry.id   AF-A0A660XTP9-F1
#
_cell.length_a   1.000
_cell.length_b   1.000
_cell.length_c   1.000
_cell.angle_alpha   90.00
_cell.angle_beta   90.00
_cell.angle_gamma   90.00
#
_symmetry.space_group_name_H-M   'P 1'
#
loop_
_entity.id
_entity.type
_entity.pdbx_description
1 polymer ?
#
loop_
_entity_poly.entity_id
_entity_poly.type
_entity_poly.pdbx_seq_one_letter_code
_entity_poly.pdbx_strand_id
1 'polypeptide(L)'
;NIYSFFVQDFDNTAHTGAAWNGIMVYSSDHNKYAVGDKVEFVAGVKEYYGLTEVIDVVSSQKVGTGTVTEEVVTSADIAADSASSEPFEGALIKINDVTVTEILTYGDFEVTDAEGYTVQIGGSDAYSYEPVVGDHIDFITGNLTYSYGKYEVLPRSDADFGAIVSVVDDEQTVPVTYKLEQNYPNPFNPTTTIQYGIAKEGLVKLTIYNILGQEVKTLVNTSQNAGVYKIQWNGLDNQNRMVANGIYIYRIVSNDFVKSKKMVFLK
;
A
#
# COMPACT_ATOMS: atom_id res chain seq x y z
N ASN A 1 9.56 6.76 -15.34
CA ASN A 1 10.43 7.77 -16.02
C ASN A 1 10.46 9.03 -15.19
N ILE A 2 11.07 8.99 -14.00
CA ILE A 2 11.29 10.20 -13.22
C ILE A 2 12.80 10.35 -13.11
N TYR A 3 13.32 11.24 -13.96
CA TYR A 3 14.73 11.61 -13.99
C TYR A 3 14.96 12.60 -12.85
N SER A 4 14.88 12.17 -11.59
CA SER A 4 15.08 13.08 -10.44
C SER A 4 15.88 12.45 -9.31
N PHE A 5 16.48 13.32 -8.49
CA PHE A 5 17.14 12.97 -7.23
C PHE A 5 16.97 14.13 -6.24
N PHE A 6 17.16 13.85 -4.96
CA PHE A 6 17.08 14.84 -3.90
C PHE A 6 18.48 15.30 -3.47
N VAL A 7 18.61 16.59 -3.21
CA VAL A 7 19.81 17.20 -2.61
C VAL A 7 19.37 17.95 -1.38
N GLN A 8 20.11 17.79 -0.29
CA GLN A 8 19.87 18.52 0.93
C GLN A 8 21.17 19.14 1.41
N ASP A 9 21.07 20.36 1.96
CA ASP A 9 22.23 21.05 2.51
C ASP A 9 22.84 20.24 3.66
N PHE A 10 24.16 20.15 3.59
CA PHE A 10 24.99 19.40 4.51
C PHE A 10 25.22 20.13 5.83
N ASP A 11 25.28 21.46 5.76
CA ASP A 11 25.71 22.32 6.84
C ASP A 11 24.50 23.09 7.37
N ASN A 12 23.60 22.37 8.04
CA ASN A 12 22.38 22.92 8.66
C ASN A 12 22.70 23.94 9.79
N THR A 13 23.98 24.30 10.02
CA THR A 13 24.39 25.26 11.06
C THR A 13 24.06 26.71 10.72
N ALA A 14 23.83 27.03 9.44
CA ALA A 14 23.38 28.37 9.01
C ALA A 14 21.87 28.60 9.23
N HIS A 15 21.10 27.52 9.44
CA HIS A 15 19.65 27.55 9.58
C HIS A 15 19.24 26.94 10.93
N THR A 16 19.11 27.77 11.96
CA THR A 16 18.51 27.34 13.22
C THR A 16 17.03 27.00 12.98
N GLY A 17 16.69 25.70 12.89
CA GLY A 17 15.31 25.22 12.68
C GLY A 17 14.96 24.81 11.25
N ALA A 18 15.86 24.08 10.58
CA ALA A 18 15.63 22.89 9.74
C ALA A 18 14.49 22.79 8.71
N ALA A 19 13.85 23.89 8.39
CA ALA A 19 12.99 24.06 7.23
C ALA A 19 13.81 24.64 6.05
N TRP A 20 13.42 24.30 4.82
CA TRP A 20 13.95 24.82 3.54
C TRP A 20 15.39 24.42 3.20
N ASN A 21 15.78 23.19 3.55
CA ASN A 21 17.15 22.70 3.30
C ASN A 21 17.23 21.61 2.22
N GLY A 22 16.09 21.15 1.70
CA GLY A 22 15.99 20.12 0.67
C GLY A 22 15.52 20.68 -0.67
N ILE A 23 15.92 20.03 -1.76
CA ILE A 23 15.42 20.35 -3.10
C ILE A 23 15.39 19.10 -3.98
N MET A 24 14.35 18.99 -4.79
CA MET A 24 14.27 17.99 -5.85
C MET A 24 14.91 18.53 -7.13
N VAL A 25 15.80 17.74 -7.72
CA VAL A 25 16.52 18.07 -8.95
C VAL A 25 16.08 17.15 -10.07
N TYR A 26 15.50 17.70 -11.13
CA TYR A 26 15.17 16.96 -12.33
C TYR A 26 16.36 16.97 -13.30
N SER A 27 16.93 15.79 -13.55
CA SER A 27 18.06 15.63 -14.45
C SER A 27 18.13 14.23 -15.05
N SER A 28 18.45 14.15 -16.34
CA SER A 28 18.83 12.88 -16.99
C SER A 28 19.99 12.18 -16.28
N ASP A 29 20.79 12.95 -15.53
CA ASP A 29 21.94 12.48 -14.77
C ASP A 29 21.59 11.86 -13.40
N HIS A 30 20.32 11.68 -13.05
CA HIS A 30 19.88 11.09 -11.77
C HIS A 30 20.63 9.80 -11.37
N ASN A 31 20.95 8.93 -12.33
CA ASN A 31 21.66 7.67 -12.07
C ASN A 31 23.19 7.83 -11.89
N LYS A 32 23.74 9.05 -11.95
CA LYS A 32 25.18 9.29 -11.76
C LYS A 32 25.59 9.35 -10.30
N TYR A 33 24.64 9.61 -9.40
CA TYR A 33 24.92 9.92 -7.99
C TYR A 33 24.34 8.85 -7.08
N ALA A 34 25.07 8.55 -6.00
CA ALA A 34 24.61 7.69 -4.93
C ALA A 34 24.20 8.52 -3.70
N VAL A 35 23.37 7.94 -2.83
CA VAL A 35 23.07 8.52 -1.52
C VAL A 35 24.39 8.77 -0.78
N GLY A 36 24.54 10.00 -0.30
CA GLY A 36 25.75 10.47 0.39
C GLY A 36 26.81 11.08 -0.52
N ASP A 37 26.56 11.22 -1.83
CA ASP A 37 27.42 12.02 -2.69
C ASP A 37 27.20 13.52 -2.43
N LYS A 38 28.31 14.27 -2.30
CA LYS A 38 28.26 15.73 -2.34
C LYS A 38 28.35 16.15 -3.80
N VAL A 39 27.36 16.89 -4.26
CA VAL A 39 27.25 17.34 -5.65
C VAL A 39 27.32 18.86 -5.74
N GLU A 40 27.89 19.33 -6.85
CA GLU A 40 27.80 20.72 -7.29
C GLU A 40 27.16 20.71 -8.68
N PHE A 41 26.17 21.57 -8.90
CA PHE A 41 25.48 21.65 -10.19
C PHE A 41 25.07 23.09 -10.51
N VAL A 42 24.98 23.37 -11.80
CA VAL A 42 24.43 24.62 -12.35
C VAL A 42 23.15 24.25 -13.09
N ALA A 43 22.04 24.88 -12.74
CA ALA A 43 20.73 24.53 -13.26
C ALA A 43 19.78 25.72 -13.23
N GLY A 44 18.70 25.63 -14.00
CA GLY A 44 17.58 26.56 -13.93
C GLY A 44 16.74 26.30 -12.68
N VAL A 45 16.09 27.36 -12.17
CA VAL A 45 15.12 27.26 -11.07
C VAL A 45 13.75 27.63 -11.63
N LYS A 46 12.73 26.85 -11.29
CA LYS A 46 11.35 27.08 -11.70
C LYS A 46 10.40 26.79 -10.56
N GLU A 47 9.41 27.65 -10.40
CA GLU A 47 8.25 27.39 -9.53
C GLU A 47 7.20 26.57 -10.30
N TYR A 48 6.77 25.45 -9.73
CA TYR A 48 5.69 24.61 -10.27
C TYR A 48 4.71 24.26 -9.17
N TYR A 49 3.49 24.82 -9.24
CA TYR A 49 2.45 24.66 -8.21
C TYR A 49 2.86 25.01 -6.77
N GLY A 50 3.85 25.88 -6.58
CA GLY A 50 4.35 26.30 -5.27
C GLY A 50 5.58 25.54 -4.80
N LEU A 51 6.04 24.54 -5.56
CA LEU A 51 7.31 23.87 -5.33
C LEU A 51 8.42 24.56 -6.15
N THR A 52 9.51 24.92 -5.46
CA THR A 52 10.77 25.34 -6.10
C THR A 52 11.48 24.11 -6.67
N GLU A 53 11.43 23.93 -7.99
CA GLU A 53 12.10 22.84 -8.69
C GLU A 53 13.41 23.32 -9.34
N VAL A 54 14.43 22.46 -9.31
CA VAL A 54 15.62 22.63 -10.15
C VAL A 54 15.42 21.85 -11.45
N ILE A 55 15.48 22.57 -12.57
CA ILE A 55 15.32 22.04 -13.93
C ILE A 55 16.52 22.41 -14.80
N ASP A 56 16.59 21.87 -16.02
CA ASP A 56 17.59 22.24 -17.03
C ASP A 56 19.04 22.24 -16.49
N VAL A 57 19.44 21.15 -15.82
CA VAL A 57 20.81 21.00 -15.30
C VAL A 57 21.83 21.15 -16.44
N VAL A 58 22.58 22.26 -16.41
CA VAL A 58 23.59 22.65 -17.40
C VAL A 58 24.90 21.92 -17.15
N SER A 59 25.28 21.76 -15.88
CA SER A 59 26.42 20.96 -15.46
C SER A 59 26.16 20.35 -14.08
N SER A 60 26.73 19.17 -13.83
CA SER A 60 26.74 18.55 -12.52
C SER A 60 28.02 17.75 -12.33
N GLN A 61 28.58 17.80 -11.11
CA GLN A 61 29.77 17.02 -10.74
C GLN A 61 29.71 16.58 -9.28
N LYS A 62 30.22 15.38 -9.00
CA LYS A 62 30.49 14.93 -7.64
C LYS A 62 31.75 15.63 -7.14
N VAL A 63 31.61 16.36 -6.04
CA VAL A 63 32.71 17.12 -5.39
C VAL A 63 33.18 16.48 -4.09
N GLY A 64 32.52 15.43 -3.62
CA GLY A 64 32.92 14.69 -2.43
C GLY A 64 31.84 13.73 -1.95
N THR A 65 31.84 13.47 -0.65
CA THR A 65 30.86 12.63 0.05
C THR A 65 30.45 13.29 1.36
N GLY A 66 29.27 12.94 1.88
CA GLY A 66 28.85 13.27 3.22
C GLY A 66 27.52 12.62 3.63
N THR A 67 27.18 12.73 4.90
CA THR A 67 25.87 12.47 5.53
C THR A 67 25.00 13.70 5.81
N VAL A 68 23.78 13.75 5.28
CA VAL A 68 22.76 14.72 5.75
C VAL A 68 22.07 14.17 6.99
N THR A 69 21.59 15.05 7.86
CA THR A 69 20.79 14.66 9.04
C THR A 69 19.32 14.72 8.65
N GLU A 70 18.56 13.67 8.97
CA GLU A 70 17.11 13.69 8.82
C GLU A 70 16.48 14.71 9.78
N GLU A 71 15.45 15.41 9.32
CA GLU A 71 14.67 16.31 10.16
C GLU A 71 13.52 15.56 10.82
N VAL A 72 13.46 15.58 12.15
CA VAL A 72 12.41 14.92 12.91
C VAL A 72 11.19 15.83 12.97
N VAL A 73 10.10 15.42 12.32
CA VAL A 73 8.85 16.20 12.21
C VAL A 73 7.68 15.42 12.82
N THR A 74 6.61 16.13 13.18
CA THR A 74 5.36 15.47 13.56
C THR A 74 4.57 15.11 12.29
N SER A 75 3.69 14.11 12.37
CA SER A 75 2.80 13.80 11.25
C SER A 75 1.86 14.95 10.92
N ALA A 76 1.52 15.80 11.89
CA ALA A 76 0.75 17.02 11.68
C ALA A 76 1.47 18.03 10.78
N ASP A 77 2.79 18.17 10.95
CA ASP A 77 3.62 19.08 10.16
C ASP A 77 3.59 18.72 8.67
N ILE A 78 3.47 17.42 8.36
CA ILE A 78 3.57 16.88 7.00
C ILE A 78 2.32 16.14 6.50
N ALA A 79 1.17 16.35 7.15
CA ALA A 79 -0.07 15.67 6.78
C ALA A 79 -0.47 15.99 5.32
N ALA A 80 -1.23 15.10 4.70
CA ALA A 80 -1.58 15.19 3.27
C ALA A 80 -2.21 16.54 2.86
N ASP A 81 -2.93 17.20 3.78
CA ASP A 81 -3.58 18.50 3.60
C ASP A 81 -2.96 19.63 4.43
N SER A 82 -1.79 19.41 5.05
CA SER A 82 -1.17 20.39 5.92
C SER A 82 -0.59 21.56 5.13
N ALA A 83 -0.94 22.77 5.56
CA ALA A 83 -0.33 24.01 5.08
C ALA A 83 1.07 24.25 5.70
N SER A 84 1.52 23.37 6.59
CA SER A 84 2.82 23.45 7.28
C SER A 84 3.89 22.54 6.67
N SER A 85 3.56 21.76 5.63
CA SER A 85 4.46 20.79 5.00
C SER A 85 5.48 21.43 4.04
N GLU A 86 5.13 22.57 3.43
CA GLU A 86 5.94 23.29 2.43
C GLU A 86 7.41 23.46 2.83
N PRO A 87 7.75 23.84 4.09
CA PRO A 87 9.14 24.02 4.51
C PRO A 87 9.96 22.72 4.52
N PHE A 88 9.32 21.56 4.51
CA PHE A 88 10.01 20.27 4.54
C PHE A 88 10.11 19.63 3.16
N GLU A 89 9.57 20.28 2.13
CA GLU A 89 9.58 19.75 0.78
C GLU A 89 11.00 19.55 0.24
N GLY A 90 11.26 18.37 -0.32
CA GLY A 90 12.57 17.95 -0.80
C GLY A 90 13.55 17.53 0.32
N ALA A 91 13.23 17.78 1.59
CA ALA A 91 14.08 17.42 2.72
C ALA A 91 13.93 15.94 3.10
N LEU A 92 14.99 15.37 3.66
CA LEU A 92 14.94 14.08 4.33
C LEU A 92 14.28 14.26 5.70
N ILE A 93 13.10 13.70 5.88
CA ILE A 93 12.34 13.79 7.12
C ILE A 93 12.24 12.44 7.82
N LYS A 94 11.94 12.46 9.11
CA LYS A 94 11.59 11.30 9.92
C LYS A 94 10.34 11.58 10.73
N ILE A 95 9.34 10.73 10.56
CA ILE A 95 8.17 10.63 11.45
C ILE A 95 8.32 9.40 12.35
N ASN A 96 7.75 9.47 13.55
CA ASN A 96 7.87 8.41 14.56
C ASN A 96 6.49 7.91 14.96
N ASP A 97 6.44 6.65 15.39
CA ASP A 97 5.30 6.04 16.08
C ASP A 97 4.00 6.12 15.28
N VAL A 98 3.98 5.43 14.14
CA VAL A 98 2.85 5.45 13.20
C VAL A 98 2.28 4.06 12.95
N THR A 99 1.00 4.01 12.59
CA THR A 99 0.29 2.78 12.25
C THR A 99 -0.18 2.83 10.80
N VAL A 100 0.04 1.78 10.02
CA VAL A 100 -0.53 1.66 8.66
C VAL A 100 -2.05 1.62 8.76
N THR A 101 -2.75 2.49 8.04
CA THR A 101 -4.23 2.60 8.10
C THR A 101 -4.91 2.29 6.78
N GLU A 102 -4.23 2.49 5.64
CA GLU A 102 -4.79 2.22 4.32
C GLU A 102 -3.71 1.72 3.35
N ILE A 103 -4.03 0.71 2.53
CA ILE A 103 -3.21 0.31 1.39
C ILE A 103 -3.81 0.92 0.14
N LEU A 104 -3.02 1.72 -0.57
CA LEU A 104 -3.44 2.46 -1.74
C LEU A 104 -3.03 1.73 -3.03
N THR A 105 -3.39 2.31 -4.17
CA THR A 105 -2.95 1.81 -5.48
C THR A 105 -1.47 2.07 -5.71
N TYR A 106 -0.84 1.26 -6.56
CA TYR A 106 0.56 1.41 -6.98
C TYR A 106 1.61 1.20 -5.88
N GLY A 107 1.24 0.56 -4.76
CA GLY A 107 2.18 0.24 -3.68
C GLY A 107 2.29 1.33 -2.60
N ASP A 108 1.62 2.46 -2.81
CA ASP A 108 1.49 3.51 -1.79
C ASP A 108 0.65 3.00 -0.61
N PHE A 109 0.85 3.60 0.56
CA PHE A 109 0.04 3.33 1.75
C PHE A 109 -0.05 4.57 2.66
N GLU A 110 -1.06 4.61 3.51
CA GLU A 110 -1.22 5.67 4.51
C GLU A 110 -0.83 5.14 5.89
N VAL A 111 -0.18 6.01 6.66
CA VAL A 111 0.08 5.80 8.08
C VAL A 111 -0.57 6.90 8.90
N THR A 112 -0.93 6.58 10.14
CA THR A 112 -1.58 7.51 11.07
C THR A 112 -0.90 7.46 12.42
N ASP A 113 -0.65 8.63 13.01
CA ASP A 113 -0.11 8.73 14.36
C ASP A 113 -1.20 8.60 15.44
N ALA A 114 -0.81 8.66 16.71
CA ALA A 114 -1.73 8.59 17.84
C ALA A 114 -2.70 9.78 17.95
N GLU A 115 -2.38 10.91 17.30
CA GLU A 115 -3.20 12.13 17.28
C GLU A 115 -4.20 12.15 16.13
N GLY A 116 -4.07 11.21 15.18
CA GLY A 116 -4.99 11.02 14.06
C GLY A 116 -4.54 11.70 12.77
N TYR A 117 -3.31 12.20 12.69
CA TYR A 117 -2.77 12.81 11.47
C TYR A 117 -2.30 11.72 10.50
N THR A 118 -2.74 11.84 9.24
CA THR A 118 -2.44 10.87 8.18
C THR A 118 -1.31 11.38 7.29
N VAL A 119 -0.37 10.48 6.97
CA VAL A 119 0.75 10.74 6.06
C VAL A 119 0.78 9.65 5.00
N GLN A 120 0.87 10.03 3.73
CA GLN A 120 1.07 9.08 2.65
C GLN A 120 2.55 8.70 2.53
N ILE A 121 2.80 7.41 2.40
CA ILE A 121 4.10 6.83 2.11
C ILE A 121 4.08 6.28 0.67
N GLY A 122 5.04 6.70 -0.14
CA GLY A 122 5.10 6.34 -1.56
C GLY A 122 5.67 4.94 -1.78
N GLY A 123 4.97 4.17 -2.61
CA GLY A 123 5.38 2.85 -3.03
C GLY A 123 6.63 2.89 -3.89
N SER A 124 7.62 2.03 -3.61
CA SER A 124 8.86 1.99 -4.37
C SER A 124 9.55 0.63 -4.33
N ASP A 125 10.22 0.28 -5.43
CA ASP A 125 11.11 -0.89 -5.50
C ASP A 125 12.42 -0.70 -4.68
N ALA A 126 12.56 0.44 -3.99
CA ALA A 126 13.74 0.77 -3.19
C ALA A 126 13.83 -0.02 -1.87
N TYR A 127 12.71 -0.55 -1.38
CA TYR A 127 12.59 -1.34 -0.16
C TYR A 127 11.80 -2.63 -0.39
N SER A 128 11.83 -3.55 0.57
CA SER A 128 11.20 -4.87 0.52
C SER A 128 10.05 -5.06 1.52
N TYR A 129 9.80 -4.05 2.37
CA TYR A 129 8.65 -4.02 3.27
C TYR A 129 7.33 -4.02 2.50
N GLU A 130 6.46 -4.98 2.83
CA GLU A 130 5.11 -5.10 2.28
C GLU A 130 4.10 -4.69 3.37
N PRO A 131 3.48 -3.50 3.28
CA PRO A 131 2.67 -2.94 4.36
C PRO A 131 1.37 -3.72 4.58
N VAL A 132 1.05 -3.98 5.85
CA VAL A 132 -0.25 -4.53 6.28
C VAL A 132 -1.00 -3.49 7.11
N VAL A 133 -2.31 -3.35 6.88
CA VAL A 133 -3.15 -2.45 7.69
C VAL A 133 -3.10 -2.85 9.16
N GLY A 134 -2.69 -1.89 9.99
CA GLY A 134 -2.51 -2.00 11.43
C GLY A 134 -1.07 -2.29 11.85
N ASP A 135 -0.14 -2.46 10.90
CA ASP A 135 1.28 -2.56 11.23
C ASP A 135 1.72 -1.31 11.96
N HIS A 136 2.37 -1.50 13.10
CA HIS A 136 2.97 -0.43 13.88
C HIS A 136 4.44 -0.29 13.51
N ILE A 137 4.88 0.93 13.25
CA ILE A 137 6.22 1.23 12.75
C ILE A 137 6.85 2.30 13.64
N ASP A 138 7.99 1.97 14.26
CA ASP A 138 8.68 2.87 15.20
C ASP A 138 9.05 4.21 14.56
N PHE A 139 9.52 4.21 13.32
CA PHE A 139 9.76 5.41 12.53
C PHE A 139 9.74 5.12 11.03
N ILE A 140 9.47 6.15 10.24
CA ILE A 140 9.67 6.14 8.79
C ILE A 140 10.49 7.36 8.41
N THR A 141 11.56 7.12 7.67
CA THR A 141 12.42 8.16 7.10
C THR A 141 12.21 8.23 5.59
N GLY A 142 12.27 9.42 5.00
CA GLY A 142 12.15 9.53 3.55
C GLY A 142 12.21 10.96 3.07
N ASN A 143 12.36 11.14 1.77
CA ASN A 143 12.29 12.47 1.17
C ASN A 143 10.82 12.89 1.06
N LEU A 144 10.46 14.08 1.58
CA LEU A 144 9.12 14.62 1.38
C LEU A 144 9.00 15.20 -0.03
N THR A 145 7.92 14.89 -0.73
CA THR A 145 7.59 15.46 -2.04
C THR A 145 6.13 15.91 -2.06
N TYR A 146 5.79 16.85 -2.94
CA TYR A 146 4.41 17.17 -3.28
C TYR A 146 4.10 16.73 -4.71
N SER A 147 3.06 15.91 -4.89
CA SER A 147 2.63 15.47 -6.20
C SER A 147 1.14 15.20 -6.24
N TYR A 148 0.49 15.48 -7.37
CA TYR A 148 -0.95 15.28 -7.57
C TYR A 148 -1.87 15.86 -6.46
N GLY A 149 -1.43 16.93 -5.78
CA GLY A 149 -2.23 17.62 -4.76
C GLY A 149 -2.06 17.11 -3.33
N LYS A 150 -1.03 16.30 -3.06
CA LYS A 150 -0.77 15.70 -1.75
C LYS A 150 0.72 15.62 -1.45
N TYR A 151 1.07 15.72 -0.17
CA TYR A 151 2.41 15.42 0.33
C TYR A 151 2.60 13.91 0.50
N GLU A 152 3.81 13.46 0.20
CA GLU A 152 4.18 12.05 0.24
C GLU A 152 5.63 11.89 0.72
N VAL A 153 5.85 10.95 1.62
CA VAL A 153 7.18 10.56 2.09
C VAL A 153 7.69 9.42 1.21
N LEU A 154 8.90 9.54 0.69
CA LEU A 154 9.55 8.55 -0.18
C LEU A 154 10.71 7.86 0.56
N PRO A 155 10.49 6.66 1.14
CA PRO A 155 11.57 5.85 1.70
C PRO A 155 12.56 5.42 0.61
N ARG A 156 13.84 5.35 0.97
CA ARG A 156 14.96 5.11 0.04
C ARG A 156 15.53 3.70 0.17
N SER A 157 15.23 3.00 1.26
CA SER A 157 15.64 1.60 1.50
C SER A 157 14.92 1.00 2.70
N ASP A 158 15.09 -0.29 2.95
CA ASP A 158 14.62 -0.95 4.18
C ASP A 158 15.14 -0.29 5.47
N ALA A 159 16.31 0.35 5.42
CA ALA A 159 16.90 1.04 6.58
C ALA A 159 16.15 2.31 6.98
N ASP A 160 15.26 2.82 6.12
CA ASP A 160 14.42 3.97 6.43
C ASP A 160 13.18 3.60 7.26
N PHE A 161 12.93 2.31 7.49
CA PHE A 161 11.89 1.82 8.39
C PHE A 161 12.49 1.41 9.75
N GLY A 162 11.85 1.86 10.83
CA GLY A 162 12.15 1.42 12.18
C GLY A 162 11.71 -0.02 12.45
N ALA A 163 11.72 -0.44 13.72
CA ALA A 163 11.16 -1.74 14.04
C ALA A 163 9.66 -1.76 13.65
N ILE A 164 9.26 -2.82 12.98
CA ILE A 164 7.88 -3.03 12.56
C ILE A 164 7.29 -4.11 13.46
N VAL A 165 6.28 -3.73 14.24
CA VAL A 165 5.40 -4.66 14.93
C VAL A 165 4.23 -4.90 14.01
N SER A 166 4.37 -5.89 13.15
CA SER A 166 3.31 -6.23 12.23
C SER A 166 2.12 -6.78 13.00
N VAL A 167 0.93 -6.22 12.76
CA VAL A 167 -0.28 -6.97 13.09
C VAL A 167 -0.31 -8.09 12.09
N VAL A 168 -0.28 -9.32 12.59
CA VAL A 168 -0.45 -10.48 11.73
C VAL A 168 -1.72 -10.25 10.94
N ASP A 169 -1.61 -10.04 9.63
CA ASP A 169 -2.76 -10.09 8.74
C ASP A 169 -3.32 -11.50 8.86
N ASP A 170 -4.34 -11.63 9.71
CA ASP A 170 -4.99 -12.89 10.00
C ASP A 170 -5.89 -13.33 8.82
N GLU A 171 -5.69 -12.77 7.61
CA GLU A 171 -6.14 -13.38 6.36
C GLU A 171 -5.27 -14.60 5.97
N GLN A 172 -4.12 -14.82 6.63
CA GLN A 172 -3.33 -16.06 6.51
C GLN A 172 -2.95 -16.72 7.84
N THR A 173 -3.82 -16.76 8.86
CA THR A 173 -3.75 -17.97 9.68
C THR A 173 -4.14 -19.13 8.78
N VAL A 174 -3.20 -20.06 8.59
CA VAL A 174 -3.53 -21.40 8.12
C VAL A 174 -4.64 -21.91 9.03
N PRO A 175 -5.87 -22.07 8.53
CA PRO A 175 -6.99 -22.46 9.36
C PRO A 175 -6.66 -23.79 10.02
N VAL A 176 -6.74 -23.88 11.34
CA VAL A 176 -6.54 -25.17 12.04
C VAL A 176 -7.58 -26.20 11.57
N THR A 177 -8.73 -25.74 11.08
CA THR A 177 -9.82 -26.56 10.56
C THR A 177 -10.40 -25.97 9.27
N TYR A 178 -10.89 -26.84 8.40
CA TYR A 178 -11.65 -26.42 7.23
C TYR A 178 -12.94 -25.69 7.64
N LYS A 179 -13.25 -24.60 6.96
CA LYS A 179 -14.46 -23.79 7.24
C LYS A 179 -15.14 -23.37 5.94
N LEU A 180 -16.46 -23.22 5.99
CA LEU A 180 -17.26 -22.55 4.97
C LEU A 180 -18.14 -21.57 5.71
N GLU A 181 -17.98 -20.28 5.47
CA GLU A 181 -18.73 -19.22 6.13
C GLU A 181 -20.05 -18.92 5.44
N GLN A 182 -20.95 -18.24 6.17
CA GLN A 182 -22.18 -17.75 5.56
C GLN A 182 -21.84 -16.63 4.57
N ASN A 183 -22.36 -16.74 3.34
CA ASN A 183 -22.22 -15.70 2.33
C ASN A 183 -22.79 -14.36 2.83
N TYR A 184 -22.13 -13.25 2.48
CA TYR A 184 -22.55 -11.91 2.85
C TYR A 184 -22.47 -10.96 1.64
N PRO A 185 -23.52 -10.16 1.37
CA PRO A 185 -24.82 -10.15 2.05
C PRO A 185 -25.64 -11.43 1.79
N ASN A 186 -26.65 -11.71 2.63
CA ASN A 186 -27.66 -12.77 2.42
C ASN A 186 -28.98 -12.38 3.13
N PRO A 187 -30.08 -12.07 2.41
CA PRO A 187 -30.23 -12.12 0.95
C PRO A 187 -29.31 -11.14 0.20
N PHE A 188 -29.04 -11.41 -1.08
CA PHE A 188 -28.13 -10.59 -1.89
C PHE A 188 -28.73 -10.18 -3.24
N ASN A 189 -28.26 -9.04 -3.79
CA ASN A 189 -28.63 -8.50 -5.10
C ASN A 189 -27.53 -7.55 -5.65
N PRO A 190 -26.89 -7.81 -6.81
CA PRO A 190 -26.77 -9.09 -7.48
C PRO A 190 -25.59 -9.94 -6.95
N THR A 191 -24.74 -9.37 -6.10
CA THR A 191 -23.46 -9.97 -5.70
C THR A 191 -23.42 -10.33 -4.22
N THR A 192 -22.78 -11.45 -3.90
CA THR A 192 -22.45 -11.88 -2.55
C THR A 192 -21.04 -12.44 -2.50
N THR A 193 -20.39 -12.32 -1.34
CA THR A 193 -19.07 -12.90 -1.07
C THR A 193 -19.21 -14.17 -0.25
N ILE A 194 -18.52 -15.23 -0.66
CA ILE A 194 -18.42 -16.50 0.08
C ILE A 194 -16.98 -16.60 0.59
N GLN A 195 -16.83 -16.73 1.90
CA GLN A 195 -15.54 -16.96 2.55
C GLN A 195 -15.42 -18.42 3.00
N TYR A 196 -14.22 -19.01 2.86
CA TYR A 196 -13.93 -20.37 3.29
C TYR A 196 -12.46 -20.51 3.69
N GLY A 197 -12.18 -21.48 4.57
CA GLY A 197 -10.84 -21.79 5.05
C GLY A 197 -10.42 -23.20 4.64
N ILE A 198 -9.19 -23.33 4.14
CA ILE A 198 -8.55 -24.58 3.74
C ILE A 198 -7.43 -24.89 4.74
N ALA A 199 -7.59 -25.94 5.53
CA ALA A 199 -6.62 -26.27 6.58
C ALA A 199 -5.35 -26.97 6.07
N LYS A 200 -5.46 -27.65 4.93
CA LYS A 200 -4.37 -28.37 4.29
C LYS A 200 -4.52 -28.27 2.78
N GLU A 201 -3.39 -28.12 2.09
CA GLU A 201 -3.33 -28.09 0.63
C GLU A 201 -4.11 -29.24 -0.02
N GLY A 202 -4.73 -28.96 -1.16
CA GLY A 202 -5.45 -29.95 -1.93
C GLY A 202 -6.40 -29.36 -2.95
N LEU A 203 -7.08 -30.24 -3.68
CA LEU A 203 -8.10 -29.84 -4.65
C LEU A 203 -9.30 -29.26 -3.90
N VAL A 204 -9.72 -28.05 -4.28
CA VAL A 204 -10.90 -27.36 -3.76
C VAL A 204 -11.92 -27.21 -4.88
N LYS A 205 -13.14 -27.69 -4.63
CA LYS A 205 -14.29 -27.49 -5.52
C LYS A 205 -15.41 -26.77 -4.78
N LEU A 206 -15.75 -25.56 -5.20
CA LEU A 206 -16.88 -24.78 -4.71
C LEU A 206 -17.92 -24.64 -5.82
N THR A 207 -19.09 -25.23 -5.61
CA THR A 207 -20.17 -25.29 -6.62
C THR A 207 -21.48 -24.82 -6.03
N ILE A 208 -22.23 -24.06 -6.82
CA ILE A 208 -23.58 -23.57 -6.54
C ILE A 208 -24.59 -24.49 -7.20
N TYR A 209 -25.65 -24.81 -6.46
CA TYR A 209 -26.77 -25.64 -6.87
C TYR A 209 -28.08 -24.90 -6.65
N ASN A 210 -29.08 -25.22 -7.47
CA ASN A 210 -30.47 -24.82 -7.20
C ASN A 210 -31.12 -25.78 -6.18
N ILE A 211 -32.36 -25.50 -5.79
CA ILE A 211 -33.12 -26.34 -4.83
C ILE A 211 -33.38 -27.78 -5.31
N LEU A 212 -33.29 -28.04 -6.61
CA LEU A 212 -33.43 -29.37 -7.20
C LEU A 212 -32.11 -30.15 -7.20
N GLY A 213 -31.02 -29.55 -6.70
CA GLY A 213 -29.69 -30.16 -6.69
C GLY A 213 -28.96 -30.10 -8.03
N GLN A 214 -29.46 -29.33 -8.99
CA GLN A 214 -28.79 -29.14 -10.28
C GLN A 214 -27.65 -28.13 -10.13
N GLU A 215 -26.49 -28.43 -10.71
CA GLU A 215 -25.36 -27.51 -10.74
C GLU A 215 -25.70 -26.26 -11.57
N VAL A 216 -25.48 -25.10 -10.95
CA VAL A 216 -25.73 -23.77 -11.54
C VAL A 216 -24.41 -23.14 -11.98
N LYS A 217 -23.43 -23.10 -11.07
CA LYS A 217 -22.12 -22.49 -11.30
C LYS A 217 -21.04 -23.22 -10.51
N THR A 218 -19.92 -23.54 -11.13
CA THR A 218 -18.70 -23.88 -10.39
C THR A 218 -17.85 -22.62 -10.26
N LEU A 219 -17.63 -22.17 -9.02
CA LEU A 219 -16.87 -20.96 -8.70
C LEU A 219 -15.37 -21.25 -8.58
N VAL A 220 -15.03 -22.42 -8.04
CA VAL A 220 -13.65 -22.86 -7.80
C VAL A 220 -13.55 -24.34 -8.14
N ASN A 221 -12.48 -24.73 -8.84
CA ASN A 221 -12.14 -26.12 -9.13
C ASN A 221 -10.63 -26.25 -9.40
N THR A 222 -9.81 -25.98 -8.38
CA THR A 222 -8.35 -25.95 -8.50
C THR A 222 -7.67 -26.38 -7.21
N SER A 223 -6.38 -26.74 -7.28
CA SER A 223 -5.58 -26.96 -6.08
C SER A 223 -5.32 -25.62 -5.40
N GLN A 224 -5.51 -25.58 -4.08
CA GLN A 224 -5.23 -24.42 -3.24
C GLN A 224 -4.33 -24.85 -2.08
N ASN A 225 -3.46 -23.95 -1.64
CA ASN A 225 -2.67 -24.14 -0.42
C ASN A 225 -3.57 -23.98 0.82
N ALA A 226 -3.02 -24.22 1.99
CA ALA A 226 -3.72 -23.90 3.22
C ALA A 226 -3.83 -22.37 3.38
N GLY A 227 -5.00 -21.88 3.78
CA GLY A 227 -5.28 -20.45 3.87
C GLY A 227 -6.77 -20.11 3.90
N VAL A 228 -7.09 -18.83 4.04
CA VAL A 228 -8.46 -18.29 3.96
C VAL A 228 -8.67 -17.71 2.56
N TYR A 229 -9.86 -17.93 2.00
CA TYR A 229 -10.20 -17.51 0.64
C TYR A 229 -11.57 -16.84 0.61
N LYS A 230 -11.70 -15.83 -0.26
CA LYS A 230 -12.95 -15.14 -0.57
C LYS A 230 -13.23 -15.24 -2.07
N ILE A 231 -14.48 -15.50 -2.43
CA ILE A 231 -14.92 -15.55 -3.84
C ILE A 231 -16.30 -14.92 -3.96
N GLN A 232 -16.49 -14.12 -5.01
CA GLN A 232 -17.77 -13.46 -5.27
C GLN A 232 -18.62 -14.27 -6.25
N TRP A 233 -19.93 -14.29 -6.00
CA TRP A 233 -20.92 -14.75 -6.98
C TRP A 233 -21.91 -13.64 -7.28
N ASN A 234 -22.16 -13.42 -8.57
CA ASN A 234 -22.98 -12.33 -9.12
C ASN A 234 -24.33 -12.82 -9.68
N GLY A 235 -24.81 -13.99 -9.27
CA GLY A 235 -26.08 -14.54 -9.74
C GLY A 235 -26.06 -15.10 -11.17
N LEU A 236 -24.89 -15.38 -11.74
CA LEU A 236 -24.76 -15.98 -13.07
C LEU A 236 -24.56 -17.51 -13.02
N ASP A 237 -25.11 -18.23 -14.00
CA ASP A 237 -24.85 -19.64 -14.24
C ASP A 237 -23.53 -19.89 -15.02
N ASN A 238 -23.19 -21.16 -15.27
CA ASN A 238 -22.02 -21.55 -16.06
C ASN A 238 -22.04 -21.02 -17.52
N GLN A 239 -23.21 -20.66 -18.05
CA GLN A 239 -23.39 -20.08 -19.38
C GLN A 239 -23.47 -18.54 -19.34
N ASN A 240 -23.12 -17.93 -18.21
CA ASN A 240 -23.16 -16.49 -17.95
C ASN A 240 -24.56 -15.87 -18.08
N ARG A 241 -25.61 -16.66 -17.82
CA ARG A 241 -27.00 -16.18 -17.79
C ARG A 241 -27.41 -15.94 -16.35
N MET A 242 -28.23 -14.90 -16.15
CA MET A 242 -28.81 -14.59 -14.85
C MET A 242 -29.71 -15.74 -14.39
N VAL A 243 -29.54 -16.17 -13.15
CA VAL A 243 -30.39 -17.18 -12.53
C VAL A 243 -31.70 -16.56 -12.02
N ALA A 244 -32.70 -17.38 -11.74
CA ALA A 244 -33.98 -16.89 -11.20
C ALA A 244 -33.85 -16.47 -9.73
N ASN A 245 -34.70 -15.56 -9.26
CA ASN A 245 -34.80 -15.24 -7.83
C ASN A 245 -35.14 -16.52 -7.04
N GLY A 246 -34.54 -16.68 -5.86
CA GLY A 246 -34.85 -17.81 -5.01
C GLY A 246 -33.69 -18.31 -4.17
N ILE A 247 -33.84 -19.55 -3.71
CA ILE A 247 -32.91 -20.21 -2.81
C ILE A 247 -31.88 -20.99 -3.62
N TYR A 248 -30.62 -20.83 -3.25
CA TYR A 248 -29.50 -21.59 -3.79
C TYR A 248 -28.70 -22.21 -2.66
N ILE A 249 -27.95 -23.26 -2.98
CA ILE A 249 -27.06 -23.96 -2.05
C ILE A 249 -25.67 -23.92 -2.65
N TYR A 250 -24.68 -23.44 -1.91
CA TYR A 250 -23.28 -23.60 -2.29
C TYR A 250 -22.66 -24.71 -1.45
N ARG A 251 -21.82 -25.52 -2.09
CA ARG A 251 -21.11 -26.63 -1.47
C ARG A 251 -19.63 -26.54 -1.80
N ILE A 252 -18.81 -26.66 -0.77
CA ILE A 252 -17.38 -26.84 -0.89
C ILE A 252 -17.02 -28.32 -0.63
N VAL A 253 -16.08 -28.82 -1.42
CA VAL A 253 -15.44 -30.13 -1.25
C VAL A 253 -13.93 -29.92 -1.31
N SER A 254 -13.21 -30.40 -0.31
CA SER A 254 -11.75 -30.46 -0.30
C SER A 254 -11.25 -31.55 0.63
N ASN A 255 -10.43 -32.48 0.12
CA ASN A 255 -10.03 -33.69 0.85
C ASN A 255 -11.26 -34.38 1.48
N ASP A 256 -11.26 -34.62 2.79
CA ASP A 256 -12.38 -35.23 3.52
C ASP A 256 -13.45 -34.21 3.98
N PHE A 257 -13.27 -32.92 3.68
CA PHE A 257 -14.19 -31.86 4.07
C PHE A 257 -15.27 -31.64 3.00
N VAL A 258 -16.53 -31.81 3.40
CA VAL A 258 -17.70 -31.44 2.61
C VAL A 258 -18.63 -30.58 3.46
N LYS A 259 -18.91 -29.36 3.01
CA LYS A 259 -19.85 -28.47 3.68
C LYS A 259 -20.76 -27.78 2.68
N SER A 260 -22.02 -27.57 3.07
CA SER A 260 -22.98 -26.84 2.26
C SER A 260 -23.70 -25.79 3.10
N LYS A 261 -24.04 -24.67 2.48
CA LYS A 261 -24.82 -23.58 3.09
C LYS A 261 -25.81 -23.03 2.07
N LYS A 262 -26.88 -22.43 2.60
CA LYS A 262 -27.97 -21.85 1.83
C LYS A 262 -27.75 -20.36 1.63
N MET A 263 -28.12 -19.83 0.47
CA MET A 263 -28.20 -18.41 0.17
C MET A 263 -29.52 -18.06 -0.52
N VAL A 264 -29.91 -16.79 -0.45
CA VAL A 264 -31.14 -16.26 -1.04
C VAL A 264 -30.77 -15.14 -2.00
N PHE A 265 -31.04 -15.37 -3.29
CA PHE A 265 -30.84 -14.39 -4.34
C PHE A 265 -32.14 -13.62 -4.57
N LEU A 266 -32.06 -12.30 -4.51
CA LEU A 266 -33.15 -11.38 -4.83
C LEU A 266 -32.69 -10.48 -5.97
N LYS A 267 -33.62 -10.12 -6.84
CA LYS A 267 -33.43 -9.12 -7.90
C LYS A 267 -34.37 -7.96 -7.65
#